data_AF-A0A7S2MIS6-F1
#
_entry.id   AF-A0A7S2MIS6-F1
#
_cell.length_a   1.000
_cell.length_b   1.000
_cell.length_c   1.000
_cell.angle_alpha   90.00
_cell.angle_beta   90.00
_cell.angle_gamma   90.00
#
_symmetry.space_group_name_H-M   'P 1'
#
loop_
_entity.id
_entity.type
_entity.pdbx_description
1 polymer ?
#
loop_
_entity_poly.entity_id
_entity_poly.type
_entity_poly.pdbx_seq_one_letter_code
_entity_poly.pdbx_strand_id
1 'polypeptide(L)'
;DSNPPAVDRTVSSPSRARASSPGRHASSQEDLPVNRFVASLREKRGTVTRAWLLDLDRRGCGRVSKGDLAEACRALGYSKEVKLIWRSLHPVGPATSLRLHDLDAEEAANLDQFAEVLWAEAGLDLNRAWARLVPGNRMAVTAKEFEGAVRRLGFQ
;
A
#
# COMPACT_ATOMS: atom_id res chain seq x y z
N ASP A 1 -7.67 49.46 69.09
CA ASP A 1 -7.39 48.18 69.76
C ASP A 1 -8.15 47.07 69.05
N SER A 2 -7.60 45.97 68.57
CA SER A 2 -6.25 45.45 68.46
C SER A 2 -6.32 44.26 67.50
N ASN A 3 -5.27 44.04 66.72
CA ASN A 3 -4.88 42.72 66.18
C ASN A 3 -3.76 42.18 67.12
N PRO A 4 -3.17 40.96 67.02
CA PRO A 4 -3.49 39.61 66.46
C PRO A 4 -3.31 38.51 67.58
N PRO A 5 -2.99 37.18 67.40
CA PRO A 5 -2.59 36.42 66.20
C PRO A 5 -3.14 34.99 65.96
N ALA A 6 -3.06 34.64 64.67
CA ALA A 6 -2.64 33.40 64.02
C ALA A 6 -2.78 32.04 64.74
N VAL A 7 -3.35 31.07 64.00
CA VAL A 7 -2.65 29.82 63.70
C VAL A 7 -3.00 29.30 62.31
N ASP A 8 -1.93 29.13 61.55
CA ASP A 8 -1.73 28.53 60.25
C ASP A 8 -2.03 27.02 60.27
N ARG A 9 -2.80 26.53 59.29
CA ARG A 9 -2.65 25.17 58.73
C ARG A 9 -2.97 25.19 57.24
N THR A 10 -1.95 25.55 56.49
CA THR A 10 -1.73 25.17 55.09
C THR A 10 -1.93 23.66 54.90
N VAL A 11 -2.82 23.28 53.96
CA VAL A 11 -2.72 21.98 53.27
C VAL A 11 -2.86 22.24 51.78
N SER A 12 -1.70 22.22 51.14
CA SER A 12 -1.48 22.37 49.70
C SER A 12 -2.20 21.27 48.93
N SER A 13 -3.13 21.66 48.04
CA SER A 13 -3.61 20.79 46.97
C SER A 13 -2.59 20.82 45.82
N PRO A 14 -2.08 19.69 45.32
CA PRO A 14 -1.17 19.71 44.20
C PRO A 14 -1.91 20.08 42.92
N SER A 15 -1.46 21.18 42.33
CA SER A 15 -1.79 21.64 40.99
C SER A 15 -1.62 20.49 39.99
N ARG A 16 -2.70 20.11 39.31
CA ARG A 16 -2.67 19.10 38.26
C ARG A 16 -1.89 19.69 37.09
N ALA A 17 -0.61 19.33 37.01
CA ALA A 17 0.28 19.68 35.92
C ALA A 17 -0.40 19.38 34.59
N ARG A 18 -0.58 20.43 33.80
CA ARG A 18 -1.03 20.34 32.42
C ARG A 18 0.13 19.72 31.65
N ALA A 19 0.04 18.41 31.41
CA ALA A 19 1.01 17.68 30.62
C ALA A 19 1.09 18.35 29.24
N SER A 20 2.24 18.95 28.96
CA SER A 20 2.61 19.43 27.64
C SER A 20 2.59 18.24 26.69
N SER A 21 1.68 18.27 25.71
CA SER A 21 1.67 17.31 24.61
C SER A 21 3.05 17.27 23.94
N PRO A 22 3.65 16.09 23.73
CA PRO A 22 4.85 16.01 22.91
C PRO A 22 4.48 16.45 21.49
N GLY A 23 5.27 17.38 20.97
CA GLY A 23 5.08 17.96 19.65
C GLY A 23 4.98 16.88 18.60
N ARG A 24 3.86 16.90 17.87
CA ARG A 24 3.72 16.19 16.60
C ARG A 24 4.77 16.74 15.65
N HIS A 25 5.91 16.09 15.56
CA HIS A 25 6.70 16.13 14.34
C HIS A 25 5.99 15.23 13.34
N ALA A 26 4.79 15.67 12.90
CA ALA A 26 4.14 15.10 11.74
C ALA A 26 4.98 15.59 10.56
N SER A 27 5.83 14.71 10.03
CA SER A 27 6.55 14.91 8.79
C SER A 27 5.53 15.28 7.70
N SER A 28 5.84 16.30 6.91
CA SER A 28 4.94 16.92 5.91
C SER A 28 4.55 16.01 4.73
N GLN A 29 4.72 14.69 4.84
CA GLN A 29 4.42 13.69 3.81
C GLN A 29 3.11 12.93 4.03
N GLU A 30 2.47 13.02 5.19
CA GLU A 30 1.35 12.13 5.56
C GLU A 30 0.00 12.44 4.89
N ASP A 31 -0.14 13.50 4.11
CA ASP A 31 -1.44 13.87 3.50
C ASP A 31 -1.37 14.22 2.01
N LEU A 32 -0.43 13.60 1.28
CA LEU A 32 -0.41 13.72 -0.18
C LEU A 32 -1.58 12.95 -0.80
N PRO A 33 -2.26 13.50 -1.83
CA PRO A 33 -3.37 12.81 -2.50
C PRO A 33 -3.02 11.43 -3.05
N VAL A 34 -1.75 11.24 -3.47
CA VAL A 34 -1.26 9.93 -3.92
C VAL A 34 -1.27 8.89 -2.80
N ASN A 35 -0.91 9.27 -1.57
CA ASN A 35 -0.89 8.35 -0.44
C ASN A 35 -2.31 7.93 -0.06
N ARG A 36 -3.25 8.89 -0.03
CA ARG A 36 -4.67 8.59 0.18
C ARG A 36 -5.24 7.69 -0.92
N PHE A 37 -4.89 7.98 -2.18
CA PHE A 37 -5.32 7.15 -3.31
C PHE A 37 -4.81 5.71 -3.20
N VAL A 38 -3.52 5.50 -2.91
CA VAL A 38 -2.94 4.17 -2.71
C VAL A 38 -3.58 3.46 -1.51
N ALA A 39 -3.84 4.19 -0.41
CA ALA A 39 -4.56 3.63 0.73
C ALA A 39 -5.97 3.16 0.36
N SER A 40 -6.74 3.93 -0.42
CA SER A 40 -8.06 3.52 -0.89
C SER A 40 -8.02 2.33 -1.84
N LEU A 41 -6.98 2.18 -2.67
CA LEU A 41 -6.78 0.97 -3.47
C LEU A 41 -6.61 -0.26 -2.58
N ARG A 42 -5.77 -0.17 -1.54
CA ARG A 42 -5.55 -1.22 -0.55
C ARG A 42 -6.83 -1.55 0.21
N GLU A 43 -7.55 -0.54 0.69
CA GLU A 43 -8.80 -0.72 1.42
C GLU A 43 -9.86 -1.46 0.58
N LYS A 44 -10.01 -1.08 -0.69
CA LYS A 44 -11.01 -1.67 -1.59
C LYS A 44 -10.66 -3.08 -2.05
N ARG A 45 -9.36 -3.40 -2.23
CA ARG A 45 -8.91 -4.63 -2.92
C ARG A 45 -8.00 -5.53 -2.08
N GLY A 46 -7.63 -5.13 -0.88
CA GLY A 46 -6.69 -5.84 0.00
C GLY A 46 -5.22 -5.52 -0.31
N THR A 47 -4.81 -5.56 -1.57
CA THR A 47 -3.43 -5.27 -2.01
C THR A 47 -3.39 -4.31 -3.19
N VAL A 48 -2.27 -3.61 -3.37
CA VAL A 48 -2.10 -2.71 -4.52
C VAL A 48 -2.02 -3.51 -5.82
N THR A 49 -1.38 -4.67 -5.81
CA THR A 49 -1.32 -5.61 -6.94
C THR A 49 -2.71 -6.01 -7.41
N ARG A 50 -3.61 -6.34 -6.49
CA ARG A 50 -4.99 -6.72 -6.86
C ARG A 50 -5.75 -5.51 -7.42
N ALA A 51 -5.55 -4.32 -6.85
CA ALA A 51 -6.13 -3.10 -7.38
C ALA A 51 -5.56 -2.74 -8.76
N TRP A 52 -4.26 -2.96 -8.97
CA TRP A 52 -3.60 -2.77 -10.25
C TRP A 52 -4.27 -3.60 -11.34
N LEU A 53 -4.37 -4.91 -11.13
CA LEU A 53 -4.93 -5.84 -12.11
C LEU A 53 -6.43 -5.62 -12.40
N LEU A 54 -7.20 -5.17 -11.39
CA LEU A 54 -8.66 -5.09 -11.51
C LEU A 54 -9.20 -3.69 -11.83
N ASP A 55 -8.52 -2.63 -11.38
CA ASP A 55 -9.03 -1.26 -11.46
C ASP A 55 -8.20 -0.36 -12.40
N LEU A 56 -6.90 -0.64 -12.57
CA LEU A 56 -5.98 0.26 -13.28
C LEU A 56 -5.54 -0.33 -14.64
N ASP A 57 -4.87 -1.47 -14.62
CA ASP A 57 -4.38 -2.17 -15.80
C ASP A 57 -5.41 -3.18 -16.32
N ARG A 58 -6.63 -2.70 -16.58
CA ARG A 58 -7.76 -3.52 -17.01
C ARG A 58 -7.54 -4.23 -18.36
N ARG A 59 -6.56 -3.77 -19.13
CA ARG A 59 -6.16 -4.37 -20.41
C ARG A 59 -5.04 -5.41 -20.25
N GLY A 60 -4.44 -5.52 -19.07
CA GLY A 60 -3.36 -6.48 -18.78
C GLY A 60 -2.09 -6.23 -19.59
N CYS A 61 -1.77 -4.97 -19.93
CA CYS A 61 -0.58 -4.65 -20.72
C CYS A 61 0.62 -4.19 -19.86
N GLY A 62 0.48 -4.23 -18.53
CA GLY A 62 1.51 -3.82 -17.57
C GLY A 62 1.71 -2.32 -17.48
N ARG A 63 0.90 -1.52 -18.17
CA ARG A 63 1.05 -0.06 -18.28
C ARG A 63 -0.30 0.65 -18.24
N VAL A 64 -0.36 1.72 -17.47
CA VAL A 64 -1.60 2.49 -17.24
C VAL A 64 -1.42 3.90 -17.79
N SER A 65 -2.31 4.30 -18.70
CA SER A 65 -2.31 5.66 -19.23
C SER A 65 -2.87 6.64 -18.22
N LYS A 66 -2.65 7.94 -18.44
CA LYS A 66 -3.28 8.99 -17.63
C LYS A 66 -4.80 8.96 -17.71
N GLY A 67 -5.35 8.54 -18.85
CA GLY A 67 -6.80 8.37 -19.03
C GLY A 67 -7.34 7.28 -18.11
N ASP A 68 -6.70 6.10 -18.12
CA ASP A 68 -7.12 4.97 -17.27
C ASP A 68 -6.98 5.31 -15.77
N LEU A 69 -5.90 5.99 -15.38
CA LEU A 69 -5.77 6.50 -14.00
C LEU A 69 -6.93 7.46 -13.66
N ALA A 70 -7.32 8.36 -14.57
CA ALA A 70 -8.40 9.30 -14.34
C ALA A 70 -9.74 8.59 -14.10
N GLU A 71 -10.00 7.49 -14.82
CA GLU A 71 -11.18 6.65 -14.59
C GLU A 71 -11.16 5.99 -13.22
N ALA A 72 -10.03 5.39 -12.83
CA ALA A 72 -9.86 4.78 -11.51
C ALA A 72 -10.02 5.81 -10.38
N CYS A 73 -9.42 6.99 -10.54
CA CYS A 73 -9.58 8.12 -9.61
C CYS A 73 -11.05 8.52 -9.49
N ARG A 74 -11.80 8.60 -10.60
CA ARG A 74 -13.23 8.91 -10.57
C ARG A 74 -14.05 7.86 -9.84
N ALA A 75 -13.73 6.58 -10.01
CA ALA A 75 -14.40 5.49 -9.30
C ALA A 75 -14.12 5.48 -7.78
N LEU A 76 -13.04 6.13 -7.33
CA LEU A 76 -12.61 6.20 -5.94
C LEU A 76 -12.80 7.59 -5.29
N GLY A 77 -13.39 8.56 -6.00
CA GLY A 77 -13.65 9.90 -5.46
C GLY A 77 -12.51 10.93 -5.61
N TYR A 78 -11.46 10.60 -6.37
CA TYR A 78 -10.26 11.43 -6.58
C TYR A 78 -10.27 12.21 -7.91
N SER A 79 -11.42 12.39 -8.57
CA SER A 79 -11.51 13.02 -9.91
C SER A 79 -10.83 14.40 -10.00
N LYS A 80 -10.83 15.16 -8.90
CA LYS A 80 -10.25 16.51 -8.85
C LYS A 80 -8.73 16.50 -8.67
N GLU A 81 -8.15 15.37 -8.25
CA GLU A 81 -6.75 15.26 -7.85
C GLU A 81 -5.89 14.47 -8.86
N VAL A 82 -6.49 13.98 -9.95
CA VAL A 82 -5.81 13.15 -10.99
C VAL A 82 -4.47 13.73 -11.44
N LYS A 83 -4.42 15.04 -11.74
CA LYS A 83 -3.19 15.69 -12.23
C LYS A 83 -2.09 15.69 -11.16
N LEU A 84 -2.47 15.86 -9.90
CA LEU A 84 -1.54 15.88 -8.78
C LEU A 84 -1.03 14.47 -8.49
N ILE A 85 -1.93 13.48 -8.43
CA ILE A 85 -1.58 12.06 -8.26
C ILE A 85 -0.63 11.60 -9.38
N TRP A 86 -0.98 11.86 -10.64
CA TRP A 86 -0.14 11.49 -11.80
C TRP A 86 1.29 12.07 -11.72
N ARG A 87 1.42 13.32 -11.25
CA ARG A 87 2.72 13.98 -11.12
C ARG A 87 3.51 13.42 -9.94
N SER A 88 2.85 13.15 -8.82
CA SER A 88 3.50 12.57 -7.63
C SER A 88 4.06 11.17 -7.90
N LEU A 89 3.43 10.39 -8.77
CA LEU A 89 3.90 9.08 -9.19
C LEU A 89 5.05 9.12 -10.21
N HIS A 90 5.39 10.30 -10.74
CA HIS A 90 6.51 10.49 -11.66
C HIS A 90 7.37 11.69 -11.25
N PRO A 91 8.14 11.55 -10.15
CA PRO A 91 8.99 12.65 -9.68
C PRO A 91 10.14 12.96 -10.66
N VAL A 92 10.55 11.99 -11.47
CA VAL A 92 11.65 12.13 -12.44
C VAL A 92 11.09 12.28 -13.86
N GLY A 93 10.73 13.51 -14.22
CA GLY A 93 10.40 13.90 -15.59
C GLY A 93 9.02 13.45 -16.10
N PRO A 94 8.65 13.87 -17.34
CA PRO A 94 7.37 13.54 -17.93
C PRO A 94 7.34 12.06 -18.34
N ALA A 95 6.56 11.26 -17.64
CA ALA A 95 6.29 9.88 -18.02
C ALA A 95 5.00 9.75 -18.83
N THR A 96 4.98 8.77 -19.74
CA THR A 96 3.87 8.47 -20.63
C THR A 96 2.93 7.40 -20.08
N SER A 97 3.37 6.60 -19.11
CA SER A 97 2.62 5.49 -18.53
C SER A 97 3.04 5.22 -17.08
N LEU A 98 2.09 4.86 -16.23
CA LEU A 98 2.33 4.24 -14.93
C LEU A 98 2.60 2.74 -15.07
N ARG A 99 3.32 2.19 -14.11
CA ARG A 99 3.57 0.77 -13.85
C ARG A 99 3.30 0.48 -12.37
N LEU A 100 3.15 -0.79 -12.00
CA LEU A 100 2.89 -1.16 -10.60
C LEU A 100 3.92 -0.59 -9.62
N HIS A 101 5.21 -0.61 -10.00
CA HIS A 101 6.30 -0.08 -9.18
C HIS A 101 6.16 1.41 -8.79
N ASP A 102 5.40 2.20 -9.56
CA ASP A 102 5.21 3.62 -9.27
C ASP A 102 4.24 3.79 -8.08
N LEU A 103 3.32 2.84 -7.89
CA LEU A 103 2.37 2.82 -6.76
C LEU A 103 2.95 2.08 -5.57
N ASP A 104 3.62 0.96 -5.82
CA ASP A 104 4.18 0.09 -4.79
C ASP A 104 5.36 -0.72 -5.33
N ALA A 105 6.57 -0.32 -4.94
CA ALA A 105 7.80 -0.95 -5.39
C ALA A 105 8.02 -2.35 -4.77
N GLU A 106 7.54 -2.58 -3.55
CA GLU A 106 7.69 -3.85 -2.84
C GLU A 106 6.82 -4.93 -3.48
N GLU A 107 5.54 -4.63 -3.70
CA GLU A 107 4.63 -5.55 -4.38
C GLU A 107 5.04 -5.82 -5.84
N ALA A 108 5.60 -4.81 -6.54
CA ALA A 108 6.16 -5.00 -7.86
C ALA A 108 7.37 -5.95 -7.84
N ALA A 109 8.32 -5.73 -6.93
CA ALA A 109 9.49 -6.58 -6.78
C ALA A 109 9.10 -8.02 -6.42
N ASN A 110 8.07 -8.22 -5.59
CA ASN A 110 7.54 -9.53 -5.26
C ASN A 110 6.99 -10.27 -6.50
N LEU A 111 6.32 -9.58 -7.42
CA LEU A 111 5.88 -10.18 -8.69
C LEU A 111 7.05 -10.51 -9.62
N ASP A 112 8.04 -9.61 -9.71
CA ASP A 112 9.23 -9.83 -10.54
C ASP A 112 10.01 -11.06 -10.04
N GLN A 113 10.25 -11.16 -8.73
CA GLN A 113 10.89 -12.32 -8.12
C GLN A 113 10.12 -13.62 -8.37
N PHE A 114 8.79 -13.57 -8.30
CA PHE A 114 7.97 -14.75 -8.59
C PHE A 114 8.08 -15.15 -10.07
N ALA A 115 8.06 -14.19 -10.99
CA ALA A 115 8.23 -14.44 -12.41
C ALA A 115 9.61 -15.06 -12.73
N GLU A 116 10.68 -14.60 -12.08
CA GLU A 116 12.03 -15.16 -12.22
C GLU A 116 12.08 -16.63 -11.77
N VAL A 117 11.44 -16.97 -10.65
CA VAL A 117 11.34 -18.37 -10.19
C VAL A 117 10.59 -19.23 -11.20
N LEU A 118 9.47 -18.74 -11.74
CA LEU A 118 8.73 -19.46 -12.79
C LEU A 118 9.53 -19.62 -14.07
N TRP A 119 10.33 -18.61 -14.45
CA TRP A 119 11.24 -18.68 -15.58
C TRP A 119 12.28 -19.78 -15.36
N ALA A 120 12.98 -19.76 -14.22
CA ALA A 120 14.04 -20.72 -13.91
C ALA A 120 13.52 -22.17 -13.83
N GLU A 121 12.36 -22.40 -13.20
CA GLU A 121 11.87 -23.75 -12.91
C GLU A 121 10.98 -24.36 -13.99
N ALA A 122 10.29 -23.52 -14.77
CA ALA A 122 9.32 -23.97 -15.77
C ALA A 122 9.58 -23.40 -17.17
N GLY A 123 10.59 -22.55 -17.37
CA GLY A 123 10.82 -21.87 -18.64
C GLY A 123 9.69 -20.89 -19.01
N LEU A 124 9.01 -20.34 -18.00
CA LEU A 124 7.74 -19.61 -18.13
C LEU A 124 6.60 -20.38 -18.83
N ASP A 125 6.70 -21.70 -18.92
CA ASP A 125 5.54 -22.52 -19.25
C ASP A 125 4.61 -22.56 -18.03
N LEU A 126 3.59 -21.71 -18.03
CA LEU A 126 2.61 -21.64 -16.95
C LEU A 126 1.81 -22.92 -16.77
N ASN A 127 1.63 -23.74 -17.82
CA ASN A 127 0.97 -25.04 -17.68
C ASN A 127 1.88 -26.02 -16.94
N ARG A 128 3.17 -26.01 -17.25
CA ARG A 128 4.18 -26.80 -16.53
C ARG A 128 4.34 -26.34 -15.09
N ALA A 129 4.37 -25.03 -14.86
CA ALA A 129 4.39 -24.46 -13.52
C ALA A 129 3.15 -24.87 -12.72
N TRP A 130 1.96 -24.75 -13.32
CA TRP A 130 0.70 -25.16 -12.69
C TRP A 130 0.69 -26.66 -12.35
N ALA A 131 1.15 -27.52 -13.25
CA ALA A 131 1.25 -28.96 -13.01
C ALA A 131 2.21 -29.30 -11.85
N ARG A 132 3.23 -28.46 -11.60
CA ARG A 132 4.10 -28.58 -10.41
C ARG A 132 3.45 -28.02 -9.15
N LEU A 133 2.63 -26.98 -9.26
CA LEU A 133 1.90 -26.40 -8.14
C LEU A 133 0.77 -27.33 -7.65
N VAL A 134 0.12 -28.03 -8.58
CA VAL A 134 -1.11 -28.79 -8.33
C VAL A 134 -0.99 -30.19 -8.92
N PRO A 135 -0.64 -31.20 -8.10
CA PRO A 135 -0.69 -32.59 -8.53
C PRO A 135 -2.13 -33.01 -8.80
N GLY A 136 -2.37 -33.64 -9.96
CA GLY A 136 -3.70 -34.01 -10.44
C GLY A 136 -4.34 -32.87 -11.25
N ASN A 137 -5.23 -33.21 -12.18
CA ASN A 137 -5.85 -32.29 -13.14
C ASN A 137 -6.88 -31.33 -12.50
N ARG A 138 -6.52 -30.68 -11.40
CA ARG A 138 -7.35 -29.72 -10.68
C ARG A 138 -7.16 -28.32 -11.26
N MET A 139 -8.27 -27.59 -11.35
CA MET A 139 -8.29 -26.22 -11.86
C MET A 139 -8.14 -25.16 -10.76
N ALA A 140 -7.96 -25.57 -9.49
CA ALA A 140 -7.82 -24.68 -8.36
C ALA A 140 -6.96 -25.30 -7.24
N VAL A 141 -6.36 -24.44 -6.43
CA VAL A 141 -5.69 -24.78 -5.16
C VAL A 141 -6.11 -23.83 -4.06
N THR A 142 -6.05 -24.31 -2.82
CA THR A 142 -6.14 -23.46 -1.63
C THR A 142 -4.89 -22.60 -1.47
N ALA A 143 -5.00 -21.48 -0.75
CA ALA A 143 -3.85 -20.62 -0.46
C ALA A 143 -2.69 -21.40 0.20
N LYS A 144 -2.99 -22.30 1.14
CA LYS A 144 -1.99 -23.13 1.83
C LYS A 144 -1.26 -24.08 0.87
N GLU A 145 -1.98 -24.68 -0.08
CA GLU A 145 -1.35 -25.54 -1.10
C GLU A 145 -0.46 -24.72 -2.03
N PHE A 146 -0.93 -23.54 -2.45
CA PHE A 146 -0.15 -22.62 -3.28
C PHE A 146 1.14 -22.20 -2.58
N GLU A 147 1.06 -21.70 -1.34
CA GLU A 147 2.22 -21.32 -0.52
C GLU A 147 3.22 -22.47 -0.37
N GLY A 148 2.73 -23.66 -0.04
CA GLY A 148 3.59 -24.84 0.10
C GLY A 148 4.27 -25.21 -1.22
N ALA A 149 3.60 -25.00 -2.35
CA ALA A 149 4.13 -25.33 -3.66
C ALA A 149 5.13 -24.30 -4.19
N VAL A 150 4.87 -22.99 -4.03
CA VAL A 150 5.83 -21.96 -4.44
C VAL A 150 7.11 -22.00 -3.60
N ARG A 151 7.03 -22.39 -2.31
CA ARG A 151 8.23 -22.67 -1.50
C ARG A 151 9.06 -23.83 -2.04
N ARG A 152 8.42 -24.88 -2.55
CA ARG A 152 9.13 -26.01 -3.20
C ARG A 152 9.77 -25.60 -4.52
N LEU A 153 9.26 -24.58 -5.19
CA LEU A 153 9.86 -23.98 -6.38
C LEU A 153 11.00 -22.99 -6.05
N GLY A 154 11.24 -22.70 -4.76
CA GLY A 154 12.31 -21.80 -4.32
C GLY A 154 11.89 -20.34 -4.13
N PHE A 155 10.60 -20.02 -4.22
CA PHE A 155 10.08 -18.68 -3.90
C PHE A 155 9.84 -18.54 -2.38
N GLN A 156 10.21 -17.39 -1.80
CA GLN A 156 10.13 -17.12 -0.35
C GLN A 156 9.37 -15.84 -0.05
#